data_AF-A0A7H1NRD0-F1
#
_entry.id   AF-A0A7H1NRD0-F1
#
_cell.length_a   1.000
_cell.length_b   1.000
_cell.length_c   1.000
_cell.angle_alpha   90.00
_cell.angle_beta   90.00
_cell.angle_gamma   90.00
#
_symmetry.space_group_name_H-M   'P 1'
#
loop_
_entity.id
_entity.type
_entity.pdbx_description
1 polymer ?
#
loop_
_entity_poly.entity_id
_entity_poly.type
_entity_poly.pdbx_seq_one_letter_code
_entity_poly.pdbx_strand_id
1 'polypeptide(L)' 'MIKHCGYVVGIMVLMLSLSACFHEGWVKDKASVEDERQAYAQCEQQASALKAHKQQVAVEACMTRKGWERVELANENE' A
#
# COMPACT_ATOMS: atom_id res chain seq x y z
N MET A 1 6.80 0.93 -19.63
CA MET A 1 6.66 1.21 -18.18
C MET A 1 7.46 0.14 -17.45
N ILE A 2 8.64 0.50 -16.96
CA ILE A 2 9.62 -0.44 -16.42
C ILE A 2 9.20 -0.76 -14.97
N LYS A 3 8.69 -1.98 -14.77
CA LYS A 3 8.20 -2.50 -13.49
C LYS A 3 9.38 -3.08 -12.73
N HIS A 4 9.98 -2.27 -11.85
CA HIS A 4 11.05 -2.74 -10.97
C HIS A 4 10.42 -3.49 -9.77
N CYS A 5 10.29 -4.81 -9.91
CA CYS A 5 10.13 -5.70 -8.75
C CYS A 5 11.48 -5.78 -8.01
N GLY A 6 11.54 -5.24 -6.80
CA GLY A 6 12.74 -5.25 -5.96
C GLY A 6 13.14 -6.69 -5.62
N TYR A 7 14.31 -7.09 -6.10
CA TYR A 7 14.93 -8.40 -5.86
C TYR A 7 15.59 -8.38 -4.48
N VAL A 8 14.93 -8.91 -3.45
CA VAL A 8 15.63 -9.25 -2.20
C VAL A 8 16.18 -10.66 -2.38
N VAL A 9 17.41 -10.70 -2.89
CA VAL A 9 18.29 -11.88 -2.88
C VAL A 9 18.60 -12.21 -1.42
N GLY A 10 18.11 -13.35 -0.93
CA GLY A 10 18.30 -13.74 0.47
C GLY A 10 18.09 -15.23 0.72
N ILE A 11 18.87 -16.06 0.03
CA ILE A 11 19.38 -17.38 0.46
C ILE A 11 18.34 -18.42 0.96
N MET A 12 18.17 -19.47 0.14
CA MET A 12 17.69 -20.82 0.48
C MET A 12 16.22 -21.00 0.90
N VAL A 13 15.30 -21.01 -0.07
CA VAL A 13 14.22 -22.02 -0.10
C VAL A 13 13.96 -22.41 -1.55
N LEU A 14 14.47 -23.59 -1.92
CA LEU A 14 13.98 -24.35 -3.07
C LEU A 14 12.52 -24.71 -2.82
N MET A 15 11.67 -24.41 -3.81
CA MET A 15 10.39 -25.02 -4.17
C MET A 15 9.27 -23.97 -4.35
N LEU A 16 8.80 -23.89 -5.59
CA LEU A 16 7.58 -23.24 -6.07
C LEU A 16 7.63 -21.71 -6.19
N SER A 17 8.00 -21.30 -7.41
CA SER A 17 7.82 -19.98 -8.00
C SER A 17 6.35 -19.54 -8.05
N LEU A 18 5.72 -19.33 -6.90
CA LEU A 18 4.54 -18.48 -6.77
C LEU A 18 5.06 -17.14 -6.24
N SER A 19 5.37 -16.23 -7.15
CA SER A 19 5.53 -14.82 -6.83
C SER A 19 4.19 -14.30 -6.36
N ALA A 20 3.81 -14.58 -5.11
CA ALA A 20 2.71 -13.90 -4.46
C ALA A 20 3.07 -12.42 -4.46
N CYS A 21 2.50 -11.67 -5.40
CA CYS A 21 2.55 -10.23 -5.39
C CYS A 21 1.70 -9.79 -4.20
N PHE A 22 2.32 -9.69 -3.03
CA PHE A 22 1.71 -9.02 -1.90
C PHE A 22 1.49 -7.56 -2.30
N HIS A 23 0.24 -7.12 -2.29
CA HIS A 23 -0.12 -5.73 -2.55
C HIS A 23 -0.55 -5.11 -1.23
N GLU A 24 0.17 -4.08 -0.78
CA GLU A 24 -0.26 -3.29 0.38
C GLU A 24 -1.45 -2.42 -0.04
N GLY A 25 -2.58 -2.59 0.64
CA GLY A 25 -3.81 -1.83 0.40
C GLY A 25 -4.35 -1.20 1.69
N TRP A 26 -5.36 -0.34 1.58
CA TRP A 26 -6.04 0.26 2.72
C TRP A 26 -7.47 -0.28 2.81
N VAL A 27 -7.85 -0.80 3.96
CA VAL A 27 -9.21 -1.29 4.20
C VAL A 27 -9.90 -0.47 5.28
N LYS A 28 -11.21 -0.33 5.13
CA LYS A 28 -12.09 0.28 6.11
C LYS A 28 -13.46 -0.38 6.01
N ASP A 29 -14.07 -0.70 7.15
CA ASP A 29 -15.37 -1.36 7.19
C ASP A 29 -16.41 -0.57 6.38
N LYS A 30 -17.10 -1.27 5.47
CA LYS A 30 -18.13 -0.72 4.55
C LYS A 30 -17.66 0.41 3.62
N ALA A 31 -16.35 0.57 3.43
CA ALA A 31 -15.81 1.54 2.49
C ALA A 31 -15.52 0.89 1.13
N SER A 32 -15.80 1.60 0.04
CA SER A 32 -15.48 1.16 -1.31
C SER A 32 -14.06 1.56 -1.69
N VAL A 33 -13.53 0.97 -2.76
CA VAL A 33 -12.22 1.36 -3.34
C VAL A 33 -12.21 2.85 -3.76
N GLU A 34 -13.36 3.41 -4.12
CA GLU A 34 -13.47 4.83 -4.44
C GLU A 34 -13.32 5.73 -3.19
N ASP A 35 -13.87 5.31 -2.05
CA ASP A 35 -13.67 6.00 -0.76
C ASP A 35 -12.19 5.99 -0.35
N GLU A 36 -11.49 4.88 -0.63
CA GLU A 36 -10.04 4.74 -0.38
C GLU A 36 -9.28 5.79 -1.18
N ARG A 37 -9.51 5.84 -2.50
CA ARG A 37 -8.86 6.79 -3.39
C ARG A 37 -9.12 8.24 -2.99
N GLN A 38 -10.35 8.57 -2.62
CA GLN A 38 -10.70 9.92 -2.17
C GLN A 38 -10.00 10.28 -0.87
N ALA A 39 -10.01 9.37 0.12
CA ALA A 39 -9.34 9.59 1.39
C ALA A 39 -7.82 9.73 1.22
N TYR A 40 -7.22 8.87 0.40
CA TYR A 40 -5.80 8.90 0.09
C TYR A 40 -5.41 10.20 -0.62
N ALA A 41 -6.15 10.62 -1.66
CA ALA A 41 -5.91 11.88 -2.36
C ALA A 41 -6.03 13.10 -1.43
N GLN A 42 -7.00 13.11 -0.51
CA GLN A 42 -7.12 14.16 0.50
C GLN A 42 -5.90 14.21 1.42
N CYS A 43 -5.43 13.04 1.88
CA CYS A 43 -4.25 12.94 2.73
C CYS A 43 -2.96 13.34 1.97
N GLU A 44 -2.84 12.97 0.70
CA GLU A 44 -1.72 13.39 -0.15
C GLU A 44 -1.70 14.90 -0.37
N GLN A 45 -2.85 15.52 -0.60
CA GLN A 45 -2.93 16.98 -0.73
C GLN A 45 -2.48 17.68 0.56
N GLN A 46 -2.87 17.18 1.73
CA GLN A 46 -2.40 17.72 3.02
C GLN A 46 -0.90 17.55 3.22
N ALA A 47 -0.33 16.46 2.71
CA ALA A 47 1.08 16.14 2.83
C ALA A 47 1.94 16.70 1.67
N SER A 48 1.33 17.35 0.67
CA SER A 48 1.99 17.80 -0.57
C SER A 48 3.11 18.82 -0.35
N ALA A 49 3.06 19.58 0.75
CA ALA A 49 4.11 20.53 1.14
C ALA A 49 5.32 19.84 1.80
N LEU A 50 5.27 18.54 2.08
CA LEU A 50 6.32 17.79 2.74
C LEU A 50 7.27 17.14 1.73
N LYS A 51 8.50 16.84 2.18
CA LYS A 51 9.45 16.02 1.40
C LYS A 51 8.89 14.61 1.22
N ALA A 52 9.15 13.96 0.09
CA ALA A 52 8.58 12.64 -0.27
C ALA A 52 8.58 11.60 0.87
N HIS A 53 9.67 11.46 1.63
CA HIS A 53 9.71 10.51 2.76
C HIS A 53 8.77 10.91 3.92
N LYS A 54 8.61 12.21 4.18
CA LYS A 54 7.70 12.74 5.20
C LYS A 54 6.25 12.75 4.71
N GLN A 55 6.07 12.87 3.40
CA GLN A 55 4.76 12.81 2.76
C GLN A 55 4.13 11.45 2.97
N GLN A 56 4.85 10.36 2.71
CA GLN A 56 4.32 9.00 2.92
C GLN A 56 3.90 8.75 4.37
N VAL A 57 4.75 9.13 5.34
CA VAL A 57 4.44 8.99 6.78
C VAL A 57 3.23 9.85 7.17
N ALA A 58 3.11 11.06 6.63
CA ALA A 58 1.97 11.94 6.90
C ALA A 58 0.66 11.42 6.28
N VAL A 59 0.74 10.85 5.07
CA VAL A 59 -0.41 10.21 4.41
C VAL A 59 -0.86 8.99 5.19
N GLU A 60 0.07 8.14 5.62
CA GLU A 60 -0.20 6.97 6.44
C GLU A 60 -0.88 7.35 7.77
N ALA A 61 -0.34 8.34 8.46
CA ALA A 61 -0.92 8.85 9.70
C ALA A 61 -2.33 9.45 9.47
N CYS A 62 -2.54 10.13 8.35
CA CYS A 62 -3.84 10.70 7.98
C CYS A 62 -4.88 9.60 7.66
N MET A 63 -4.49 8.59 6.88
CA MET A 63 -5.33 7.43 6.56
C MET A 63 -5.73 6.68 7.83
N THR A 64 -4.77 6.40 8.71
CA THR A 64 -5.02 5.75 10.02
C THR A 64 -5.99 6.57 10.88
N ARG A 65 -5.83 7.91 10.95
CA ARG A 65 -6.78 8.79 11.66
C ARG A 65 -8.18 8.80 11.06
N LYS A 66 -8.31 8.58 9.75
CA LYS A 66 -9.59 8.44 9.05
C LYS A 66 -10.20 7.05 9.22
N GLY A 67 -9.55 6.15 9.96
CA GLY A 67 -10.01 4.79 10.23
C GLY A 67 -9.71 3.81 9.10
N TRP A 68 -8.70 4.10 8.28
CA TRP A 68 -8.17 3.16 7.29
C TRP A 68 -7.03 2.36 7.90
N GLU A 69 -7.05 1.06 7.69
CA GLU A 69 -6.04 0.14 8.17
C GLU A 69 -5.23 -0.38 6.98
N ARG A 70 -3.90 -0.39 7.12
CA ARG A 70 -3.04 -0.99 6.10
C ARG A 70 -3.07 -2.48 6.25
N VAL A 71 -3.38 -3.18 5.17
CA VAL A 71 -3.36 -4.64 5.12
C VAL A 71 -2.52 -5.12 3.96
N GLU A 72 -1.83 -6.23 4.18
CA GLU A 72 -1.15 -6.97 3.13
C GLU A 72 -2.20 -7.85 2.43
N LEU A 73 -2.66 -7.40 1.26
CA LEU A 73 -3.57 -8.20 0.45
C LEU A 73 -2.73 -9.26 -0.27
N ALA A 74 -2.86 -10.50 0.19
CA ALA A 74 -2.42 -11.64 -0.59
C ALA A 74 -3.31 -11.72 -1.83
N ASN A 75 -2.72 -11.58 -3.02
CA ASN A 75 -3.42 -11.79 -4.27
C ASN A 75 -3.71 -13.29 -4.43
N GLU A 76 -4.78 -13.78 -3.79
CA GLU A 76 -5.39 -15.07 -4.11
C GLU A 76 -6.00 -14.93 -5.51
N ASN A 77 -5.21 -15.30 -6.53
CA ASN A 77 -5.72 -15.54 -7.87
C ASN A 77 -6.64 -16.77 -7.77
N GLU A 78 -7.94 -16.54 -7.80
CA GLU A 78 -8.93 -17.56 -8.19
C GLU A 78 -8.81 -17.87 -9.70
#